data_AF-A0A811JU58-F1
#
_entry.id   AF-A0A811JU58-F1
#
_cell.length_a   1.000
_cell.length_b   1.000
_cell.length_c   1.000
_cell.angle_alpha   90.00
_cell.angle_beta   90.00
_cell.angle_gamma   90.00
#
_symmetry.space_group_name_H-M   'P 1'
#
loop_
_entity.id
_entity.type
_entity.pdbx_description
1 polymer ?
#
loop_
_entity_poly.entity_id
_entity_poly.type
_entity_poly.pdbx_seq_one_letter_code
_entity_poly.pdbx_strand_id
1 'polypeptide(L)'
;MAASTIKEYVEKQLEKSSADEISELLLDNIQSTKLEGLDGYEFNNLNHLSLIACGLETLEGLPSLPAVRVIDASENKISDVTPLVDKCPQLYHLNLCGNKIEKLEQLEPLSALKNLQVLDVFDCPLAEQEDYRTQIFSIIPSLEYLDGFDVNNEELEDLEDYAGEDAEDADAEDLEDEEEEEDEAEDVGLDYLNSSSALKDDNSEDYVAEKKNGLKRKAEDDAGDDVPVKK
;
A
#
# COMPACT_ATOMS: atom_id res chain seq x y z
N MET A 1 31.01 17.93 -5.63
CA MET A 1 30.81 16.77 -6.52
C MET A 1 29.32 16.53 -6.52
N ALA A 2 28.65 17.08 -7.53
CA ALA A 2 27.22 16.95 -7.74
C ALA A 2 26.91 15.47 -7.97
N ALA A 3 25.88 14.94 -7.32
CA ALA A 3 25.25 13.74 -7.83
C ALA A 3 24.74 14.09 -9.23
N SER A 4 25.15 13.36 -10.25
CA SER A 4 24.80 13.68 -11.63
C SER A 4 23.39 13.21 -11.97
N THR A 5 22.82 12.33 -11.14
CA THR A 5 21.49 11.72 -11.31
C THR A 5 20.82 11.50 -9.95
N ILE A 6 19.49 11.33 -9.96
CA ILE A 6 18.69 11.03 -8.75
C ILE A 6 19.21 9.75 -8.07
N LYS A 7 19.46 8.71 -8.87
CA LYS A 7 20.03 7.44 -8.40
C LYS A 7 21.31 7.62 -7.57
N GLU A 8 22.30 8.34 -8.09
CA GLU A 8 23.57 8.55 -7.38
C GLU A 8 23.38 9.30 -6.06
N TYR A 9 22.42 10.22 -6.00
CA TYR A 9 22.11 10.94 -4.78
C TYR A 9 21.49 10.03 -3.72
N VAL A 10 20.49 9.23 -4.14
CA VAL A 10 19.80 8.26 -3.28
C VAL A 10 20.80 7.23 -2.75
N GLU A 11 21.61 6.62 -3.62
CA GLU A 11 22.65 5.66 -3.22
C GLU A 11 23.59 6.25 -2.16
N LYS A 12 23.99 7.52 -2.32
CA LYS A 12 24.87 8.21 -1.36
C LYS A 12 24.20 8.53 -0.03
N GLN A 13 22.89 8.77 0.00
CA GLN A 13 22.15 8.89 1.26
C GLN A 13 22.06 7.52 1.94
N LEU A 14 21.82 6.47 1.16
CA LEU A 14 21.74 5.09 1.64
C LEU A 14 23.09 4.51 2.09
N GLU A 15 24.22 5.07 1.66
CA GLU A 15 25.54 4.75 2.23
C GLU A 15 25.69 5.19 3.69
N LYS A 16 24.90 6.18 4.13
CA LYS A 16 25.01 6.78 5.47
C LYS A 16 23.90 6.33 6.42
N SER A 17 22.73 5.99 5.88
CA SER A 17 21.53 5.60 6.62
C SER A 17 20.82 4.48 5.87
N SER A 18 20.07 3.64 6.57
CA SER A 18 19.19 2.68 5.88
C SER A 18 17.96 3.37 5.27
N ALA A 19 17.33 2.78 4.25
CA ALA A 19 16.14 3.35 3.61
C ALA A 19 14.98 3.55 4.62
N ASP A 20 14.87 2.64 5.58
CA ASP A 20 13.88 2.71 6.66
C ASP A 20 14.15 3.83 7.67
N GLU A 21 15.37 4.37 7.76
CA GLU A 21 15.68 5.47 8.70
C GLU A 21 15.44 6.85 8.07
N ILE A 22 15.16 6.92 6.77
CA ILE A 22 15.00 8.18 6.05
C ILE A 22 13.54 8.64 6.17
N SER A 23 13.31 9.68 6.96
CA SER A 23 12.01 10.36 7.08
C SER A 23 11.80 11.45 6.03
N GLU A 24 12.89 12.02 5.51
CA GLU A 24 12.84 13.12 4.55
C GLU A 24 13.87 12.91 3.44
N LEU A 25 13.42 13.05 2.19
CA LEU A 25 14.26 12.88 1.01
C LEU A 25 14.16 14.12 0.11
N LEU A 26 15.23 14.91 0.10
CA LEU A 26 15.33 16.13 -0.70
C LEU A 26 16.17 15.86 -1.96
N LEU A 27 15.52 15.92 -3.12
CA LEU A 27 16.12 15.64 -4.43
C LEU A 27 16.09 16.85 -5.37
N ASP A 28 15.94 18.05 -4.81
CA ASP A 28 15.75 19.28 -5.57
C ASP A 28 16.90 19.58 -6.54
N ASN A 29 16.57 20.19 -7.68
CA ASN A 29 17.50 20.60 -8.73
C ASN A 29 18.31 19.46 -9.36
N ILE A 30 17.92 18.20 -9.16
CA ILE A 30 18.57 17.06 -9.82
C ILE A 30 17.89 16.82 -11.17
N GLN A 31 18.56 17.24 -12.24
CA GLN A 31 18.02 17.16 -13.60
C GLN A 31 17.76 15.70 -14.02
N SER A 32 16.49 15.35 -14.16
CA SER A 32 16.04 14.05 -14.64
C SER A 32 14.67 14.15 -15.30
N THR A 33 14.43 13.41 -16.38
CA THR A 33 13.11 13.38 -17.04
C THR A 33 12.13 12.42 -16.37
N LYS A 34 12.65 11.45 -15.60
CA LYS A 34 11.88 10.45 -14.85
C LYS A 34 12.60 10.07 -13.56
N LEU A 35 11.90 9.40 -12.66
CA LEU A 35 12.49 8.88 -11.43
C LEU A 35 13.17 7.54 -11.72
N GLU A 36 14.49 7.48 -11.55
CA GLU A 36 15.27 6.26 -11.72
C GLU A 36 16.10 5.98 -10.47
N GLY A 37 16.18 4.71 -10.07
CA GLY A 37 16.98 4.28 -8.93
C GLY A 37 16.31 4.45 -7.58
N LEU A 38 15.00 4.68 -7.54
CA LEU A 38 14.19 4.63 -6.33
C LEU A 38 13.44 3.29 -6.19
N ASP A 39 13.15 2.62 -7.31
CA ASP A 39 12.34 1.41 -7.46
C ASP A 39 12.88 0.16 -6.75
N GLY A 40 14.17 0.15 -6.39
CA GLY A 40 14.82 -0.96 -5.68
C GLY A 40 14.87 -0.80 -4.15
N TYR A 41 14.28 0.27 -3.60
CA TYR A 41 14.34 0.58 -2.17
C TYR A 41 12.94 0.68 -1.58
N GLU A 42 12.80 0.19 -0.35
CA GLU A 42 11.57 0.30 0.44
C GLU A 42 11.76 1.45 1.44
N PHE A 43 11.01 2.53 1.24
CA PHE A 43 11.05 3.71 2.10
C PHE A 43 9.85 3.69 3.05
N ASN A 44 9.91 2.84 4.06
CA ASN A 44 8.76 2.59 4.94
C ASN A 44 8.43 3.74 5.90
N ASN A 45 9.41 4.60 6.21
CA ASN A 45 9.25 5.72 7.14
C ASN A 45 9.40 7.10 6.49
N LEU A 46 9.51 7.16 5.16
CA LEU A 46 9.61 8.42 4.45
C LEU A 46 8.27 9.17 4.58
N ASN A 47 8.31 10.36 5.15
CA ASN A 47 7.15 11.22 5.37
C ASN A 47 7.13 12.39 4.37
N HIS A 48 8.31 12.91 4.01
CA HIS A 48 8.45 14.06 3.13
C HIS A 48 9.37 13.76 1.95
N LEU A 49 8.89 14.02 0.73
CA LEU A 49 9.64 13.86 -0.51
C LEU A 49 9.62 15.18 -1.30
N SER A 50 10.80 15.75 -1.54
CA SER A 50 10.97 16.97 -2.33
C SER A 50 11.68 16.66 -3.65
N LEU A 51 11.07 17.07 -4.76
CA LEU A 51 11.45 16.82 -6.15
C LEU A 51 11.47 18.13 -6.96
N ILE A 52 11.77 19.25 -6.31
CA ILE A 52 11.60 20.59 -6.89
C ILE A 52 12.59 20.82 -8.05
N ALA A 53 12.10 21.37 -9.16
CA ALA A 53 12.93 21.80 -10.30
C ALA A 53 13.85 20.69 -10.89
N CYS A 54 13.40 19.44 -10.83
CA CYS A 54 14.11 18.29 -11.40
C CYS A 54 13.94 18.16 -12.92
N GLY A 55 12.92 18.80 -13.50
CA GLY A 55 12.58 18.67 -14.92
C GLY A 55 11.85 17.37 -15.27
N LEU A 56 11.22 16.73 -14.27
CA LEU A 56 10.49 15.48 -14.42
C LEU A 56 9.30 15.66 -15.37
N GLU A 57 9.15 14.75 -16.33
CA GLU A 57 7.98 14.70 -17.23
C GLU A 57 6.93 13.70 -16.74
N THR A 58 7.34 12.76 -15.87
CA THR A 58 6.49 11.72 -15.30
C THR A 58 6.95 11.35 -13.89
N LEU A 59 6.01 10.84 -13.09
CA LEU A 59 6.24 10.24 -11.79
C LEU A 59 6.42 8.71 -11.87
N GLU A 60 6.52 8.14 -13.07
CA GLU A 60 6.95 6.75 -13.26
C GLU A 60 8.30 6.50 -12.60
N GLY A 61 8.41 5.35 -11.93
CA GLY A 61 9.60 4.96 -11.17
C GLY A 61 9.56 5.32 -9.68
N LEU A 62 8.45 5.89 -9.19
CA LEU A 62 8.18 5.97 -7.76
C LEU A 62 8.09 4.56 -7.14
N PRO A 63 8.83 4.29 -6.04
CA PRO A 63 8.68 3.08 -5.25
C PRO A 63 7.38 3.14 -4.45
N SER A 64 7.05 2.07 -3.74
CA SER A 64 5.98 2.13 -2.75
C SER A 64 6.43 3.05 -1.61
N LEU A 65 5.61 4.05 -1.29
CA LEU A 65 5.85 5.09 -0.29
C LEU A 65 4.69 5.10 0.71
N PRO A 66 4.54 4.05 1.53
CA PRO A 66 3.34 3.85 2.34
C PRO A 66 3.12 4.91 3.41
N ALA A 67 4.19 5.54 3.90
CA ALA A 67 4.15 6.55 4.96
C ALA A 67 4.27 8.00 4.45
N VAL A 68 4.44 8.22 3.15
CA VAL A 68 4.66 9.58 2.63
C VAL A 68 3.38 10.40 2.75
N ARG A 69 3.50 11.51 3.47
CA ARG A 69 2.42 12.49 3.70
C ARG A 69 2.57 13.73 2.85
N VAL A 70 3.79 14.16 2.56
CA VAL A 70 4.05 15.40 1.83
C VAL A 70 4.93 15.12 0.63
N ILE A 71 4.44 15.51 -0.56
CA ILE A 71 5.22 15.49 -1.80
C ILE A 71 5.26 16.89 -2.39
N ASP A 72 6.46 17.45 -2.52
CA ASP A 72 6.68 18.64 -3.33
C ASP A 72 7.29 18.24 -4.68
N ALA A 73 6.51 18.36 -5.75
CA ALA A 73 6.94 18.11 -7.11
C ALA A 73 6.84 19.37 -7.98
N SER A 74 6.99 20.55 -7.38
CA SER A 74 6.90 21.83 -8.06
C SER A 74 8.03 22.08 -9.08
N GLU A 75 7.77 22.99 -10.02
CA GLU A 75 8.69 23.38 -11.10
C GLU A 75 9.16 22.21 -11.99
N ASN A 76 8.28 21.23 -12.23
CA ASN A 76 8.53 20.12 -13.14
C ASN A 76 7.69 20.24 -14.42
N LYS A 77 7.56 19.15 -15.19
CA LYS A 77 6.78 19.06 -16.42
C LYS A 77 5.75 17.93 -16.34
N ILE A 78 5.31 17.58 -15.13
CA ILE A 78 4.41 16.47 -14.86
C ILE A 78 3.04 16.80 -15.43
N SER A 79 2.46 15.84 -16.13
CA SER A 79 1.09 15.91 -16.67
C SER A 79 0.22 14.72 -16.24
N ASP A 80 0.83 13.67 -15.67
CA ASP A 80 0.14 12.47 -15.22
C ASP A 80 0.47 12.21 -13.75
N VAL A 81 -0.58 12.19 -12.91
CA VAL A 81 -0.50 11.97 -11.47
C VAL A 81 -0.96 10.57 -11.06
N THR A 82 -1.37 9.74 -12.04
CA THR A 82 -1.83 8.36 -11.80
C THR A 82 -0.84 7.54 -10.95
N PRO A 83 0.49 7.63 -11.15
CA PRO A 83 1.44 6.88 -10.33
C PRO A 83 1.34 7.15 -8.82
N LEU A 84 0.82 8.30 -8.38
CA LEU A 84 0.70 8.63 -6.95
C LEU A 84 -0.35 7.77 -6.24
N VAL A 85 -1.44 7.42 -6.94
CA VAL A 85 -2.59 6.72 -6.37
C VAL A 85 -2.21 5.37 -5.78
N ASP A 86 -1.40 4.61 -6.52
CA ASP A 86 -0.99 3.26 -6.11
C ASP A 86 0.23 3.25 -5.18
N LYS A 87 0.99 4.36 -5.14
CA LYS A 87 2.30 4.42 -4.46
C LYS A 87 2.27 5.16 -3.14
N CYS A 88 1.37 6.12 -2.98
CA CYS A 88 1.36 7.05 -1.84
C CYS A 88 -0.05 7.08 -1.19
N PRO A 89 -0.50 5.98 -0.55
CA PRO A 89 -1.87 5.88 -0.02
C PRO A 89 -2.14 6.86 1.15
N GLN A 90 -1.08 7.30 1.85
CA GLN A 90 -1.17 8.23 2.98
C GLN A 90 -0.84 9.68 2.60
N LEU A 91 -0.83 9.99 1.30
CA LEU A 91 -0.52 11.33 0.82
C LEU A 91 -1.55 12.34 1.33
N TYR A 92 -1.06 13.35 2.03
CA TYR A 92 -1.85 14.40 2.68
C TYR A 92 -1.75 15.72 1.93
N HIS A 93 -0.52 16.12 1.57
CA HIS A 93 -0.21 17.36 0.86
C HIS A 93 0.59 17.06 -0.41
N LEU A 94 0.08 17.56 -1.53
CA LEU A 94 0.72 17.46 -2.84
C LEU A 94 0.90 18.85 -3.45
N ASN A 95 2.15 19.24 -3.69
CA ASN A 95 2.48 20.45 -4.43
C ASN A 95 2.87 20.12 -5.88
N LEU A 96 2.05 20.56 -6.83
CA LEU A 96 2.25 20.45 -8.27
C LEU A 96 2.45 21.82 -8.94
N CYS A 97 2.80 22.86 -8.18
CA CYS A 97 2.99 24.21 -8.72
C CYS A 97 3.96 24.22 -9.93
N GLY A 98 3.64 24.95 -10.99
CA GLY A 98 4.51 25.09 -12.17
C GLY A 98 4.66 23.83 -13.02
N ASN A 99 3.73 22.88 -12.96
CA ASN A 99 3.69 21.67 -13.80
C ASN A 99 2.81 21.84 -15.06
N LYS A 100 2.65 20.77 -15.84
CA LYS A 100 1.90 20.74 -17.11
C LYS A 100 0.52 20.09 -16.97
N ILE A 101 -0.20 20.47 -15.92
CA ILE A 101 -1.60 20.09 -15.73
C ILE A 101 -2.47 21.08 -16.53
N GLU A 102 -3.07 20.62 -17.61
CA GLU A 102 -3.87 21.45 -18.53
C GLU A 102 -5.38 21.23 -18.37
N LYS A 103 -5.78 20.05 -17.89
CA LYS A 103 -7.17 19.63 -17.80
C LYS A 103 -7.49 18.96 -16.48
N LEU A 104 -8.75 19.06 -16.09
CA LEU A 104 -9.28 18.45 -14.89
C LEU A 104 -9.19 16.92 -14.91
N GLU A 105 -9.32 16.30 -16.08
CA GLU A 105 -9.23 14.82 -16.19
C GLU A 105 -7.86 14.30 -15.77
N GLN A 106 -6.82 15.14 -15.81
CA GLN A 106 -5.48 14.77 -15.35
C GLN A 106 -5.39 14.70 -13.82
N LEU A 107 -6.31 15.32 -13.09
CA LEU A 107 -6.40 15.29 -11.63
C LEU A 107 -7.44 14.29 -11.11
N GLU A 108 -8.33 13.78 -11.97
CA GLU A 108 -9.31 12.75 -11.59
C GLU A 108 -8.72 11.55 -10.83
N PRO A 109 -7.52 11.02 -11.16
CA PRO A 109 -6.94 9.92 -10.39
C PRO A 109 -6.76 10.24 -8.90
N LEU A 110 -6.51 11.50 -8.54
CA LEU A 110 -6.31 11.92 -7.14
C LEU A 110 -7.58 11.73 -6.29
N SER A 111 -8.76 11.61 -6.90
CA SER A 111 -10.01 11.32 -6.18
C SER A 111 -9.99 9.98 -5.40
N ALA A 112 -9.08 9.07 -5.76
CA ALA A 112 -8.87 7.82 -5.04
C ALA A 112 -8.05 7.99 -3.74
N LEU A 113 -7.30 9.08 -3.60
CA LEU A 113 -6.50 9.38 -2.42
C LEU A 113 -7.37 10.00 -1.32
N LYS A 114 -7.91 9.16 -0.45
CA LYS A 114 -8.86 9.57 0.61
C LYS A 114 -8.26 10.54 1.63
N ASN A 115 -6.94 10.52 1.80
CA ASN A 115 -6.22 11.34 2.77
C ASN A 115 -5.71 12.66 2.18
N LEU A 116 -5.85 12.88 0.88
CA LEU A 116 -5.35 14.09 0.22
C LEU A 116 -6.26 15.27 0.58
N GLN A 117 -5.77 16.15 1.44
CA GLN A 117 -6.48 17.32 1.92
C GLN A 117 -5.94 18.63 1.33
N VAL A 118 -4.64 18.68 0.98
CA VAL A 118 -3.99 19.89 0.48
C VAL A 118 -3.40 19.65 -0.89
N LEU A 119 -3.77 20.50 -1.85
CA LEU A 119 -3.28 20.44 -3.23
C LEU A 119 -2.91 21.83 -3.72
N ASP A 120 -1.71 21.97 -4.26
CA ASP A 120 -1.27 23.20 -4.92
C ASP A 120 -1.06 22.94 -6.41
N VAL A 121 -1.78 23.68 -7.26
CA VAL A 121 -1.69 23.62 -8.73
C VAL A 121 -1.44 24.99 -9.33
N PHE A 122 -0.95 25.93 -8.52
CA PHE A 122 -0.58 27.26 -8.96
C PHE A 122 0.40 27.21 -10.14
N ASP A 123 0.34 28.19 -11.04
CA ASP A 123 1.20 28.26 -12.23
C ASP A 123 1.10 27.02 -13.17
N CYS A 124 0.03 26.21 -13.05
CA CYS A 124 -0.35 25.21 -14.05
C CYS A 124 -1.35 25.82 -15.06
N PRO A 125 -1.35 25.39 -16.34
CA PRO A 125 -2.32 25.88 -17.33
C PRO A 125 -3.80 25.67 -16.94
N LEU A 126 -4.10 24.66 -16.13
CA LEU A 126 -5.44 24.45 -15.55
C LEU A 126 -5.92 25.63 -14.69
N ALA A 127 -5.02 26.27 -13.95
CA ALA A 127 -5.35 27.37 -13.05
C ALA A 127 -5.78 28.66 -13.81
N GLU A 128 -5.55 28.73 -15.12
CA GLU A 128 -6.05 29.82 -15.97
C GLU A 128 -7.54 29.68 -16.33
N GLN A 129 -8.14 28.51 -16.09
CA GLN A 129 -9.53 28.25 -16.43
C GLN A 129 -10.50 28.88 -15.41
N GLU A 130 -11.64 29.36 -15.89
CA GLU A 130 -12.72 29.82 -15.02
C GLU A 130 -13.25 28.65 -14.16
N ASP A 131 -13.57 28.94 -12.90
CA ASP A 131 -14.12 27.97 -11.95
C ASP A 131 -13.25 26.72 -11.70
N TYR A 132 -11.94 26.74 -12.03
CA TYR A 132 -11.06 25.58 -11.84
C TYR A 132 -11.08 25.08 -10.39
N ARG A 133 -11.08 26.00 -9.41
CA ARG A 133 -11.14 25.67 -7.98
C ARG A 133 -12.38 24.86 -7.64
N THR A 134 -13.56 25.36 -8.03
CA THR A 134 -14.85 24.70 -7.79
C THR A 134 -14.89 23.31 -8.43
N GLN A 135 -14.32 23.16 -9.62
CA GLN A 135 -14.26 21.89 -10.33
C GLN A 135 -13.30 20.90 -9.65
N ILE A 136 -12.13 21.35 -9.18
CA ILE A 136 -11.18 20.52 -8.44
C ILE A 136 -11.80 20.00 -7.14
N PHE A 137 -12.41 20.88 -6.32
CA PHE A 137 -13.12 20.47 -5.10
C PHE A 137 -14.27 19.48 -5.40
N SER A 138 -14.89 19.56 -6.58
CA SER A 138 -15.93 18.62 -6.99
C SER A 138 -15.38 17.25 -7.43
N ILE A 139 -14.16 17.20 -7.96
CA ILE A 139 -13.54 15.96 -8.45
C ILE A 139 -12.82 15.23 -7.31
N ILE A 140 -12.19 15.98 -6.40
CA ILE A 140 -11.42 15.46 -5.27
C ILE A 140 -12.18 15.82 -3.99
N PRO A 141 -13.15 15.00 -3.55
CA PRO A 141 -14.02 15.33 -2.43
C PRO A 141 -13.33 15.31 -1.06
N SER A 142 -12.14 14.71 -0.97
CA SER A 142 -11.30 14.74 0.25
C SER A 142 -10.54 16.05 0.43
N LEU A 143 -10.49 16.90 -0.61
CA LEU A 143 -9.68 18.10 -0.62
C LEU A 143 -10.31 19.20 0.26
N GLU A 144 -9.54 19.70 1.21
CA GLU A 144 -9.93 20.79 2.10
C GLU A 144 -9.35 22.12 1.62
N TYR A 145 -8.10 22.11 1.15
CA TYR A 145 -7.35 23.29 0.74
C TYR A 145 -6.79 23.15 -0.67
N LEU A 146 -7.00 24.19 -1.47
CA LEU A 146 -6.48 24.34 -2.82
C LEU A 146 -5.73 25.66 -2.96
N ASP A 147 -4.47 25.60 -3.39
CA ASP A 147 -3.58 26.77 -3.53
C ASP A 147 -3.52 27.62 -2.25
N GLY A 148 -3.52 26.98 -1.09
CA GLY A 148 -3.51 27.62 0.23
C GLY A 148 -4.85 28.17 0.74
N PHE A 149 -5.97 27.96 0.02
CA PHE A 149 -7.29 28.44 0.43
C PHE A 149 -8.34 27.33 0.42
N ASP A 150 -9.26 27.35 1.36
CA ASP A 150 -10.40 26.42 1.41
C ASP A 150 -11.52 26.80 0.42
N VAL A 151 -12.66 26.10 0.50
CA VAL A 151 -13.88 26.39 -0.27
C VAL A 151 -14.52 27.73 0.11
N ASN A 152 -14.32 28.21 1.35
CA ASN A 152 -14.82 29.48 1.86
C ASN A 152 -13.84 30.65 1.62
N ASN A 153 -12.69 30.39 1.00
CA ASN A 153 -11.61 31.34 0.74
C ASN A 153 -10.89 31.81 2.03
N GLU A 154 -10.84 30.97 3.04
CA GLU A 154 -10.01 31.11 4.23
C GLU A 154 -8.61 30.52 3.94
N GLU A 155 -7.57 31.25 4.35
CA GLU A 155 -6.17 30.86 4.16
C GLU A 155 -5.79 29.76 5.17
N LEU A 156 -4.96 28.81 4.73
CA LEU A 156 -4.42 27.77 5.59
C LEU A 156 -3.38 28.39 6.54
N GLU A 157 -3.71 28.46 7.84
CA GLU A 157 -2.87 29.16 8.82
C GLU A 157 -1.58 28.40 9.16
N ASP A 158 -1.60 27.06 9.26
CA ASP A 158 -0.42 26.24 9.58
C ASP A 158 -0.55 24.79 9.03
N LEU A 159 0.31 24.40 8.09
CA LEU A 159 0.37 23.03 7.51
C LEU A 159 1.06 22.01 8.43
N GLU A 160 1.95 22.47 9.31
CA GLU A 160 2.83 21.62 10.12
C GLU A 160 2.07 20.78 11.14
N ASP A 161 0.91 21.25 11.60
CA ASP A 161 0.10 20.56 12.62
C ASP A 161 -0.71 19.38 12.03
N TYR A 162 -1.12 19.45 10.77
CA TYR A 162 -1.94 18.42 10.13
C TYR A 162 -1.16 17.17 9.70
N ALA A 163 0.14 17.29 9.44
CA ALA A 163 0.97 16.16 9.06
C ALA A 163 1.18 15.15 10.22
N GLY A 164 0.82 15.49 11.46
CA GLY A 164 1.19 14.75 12.66
C GLY A 164 0.08 14.01 13.43
N GLU A 165 -1.21 14.34 13.27
CA GLU A 165 -2.24 13.84 14.20
C GLU A 165 -3.01 12.59 13.71
N ASP A 166 -3.25 12.43 12.41
CA ASP A 166 -4.08 11.31 11.89
C ASP A 166 -3.30 10.01 11.61
N ALA A 167 -2.05 9.88 12.06
CA ALA A 167 -1.25 8.66 11.85
C ALA A 167 -1.57 7.53 12.82
N GLU A 168 -2.33 7.78 13.89
CA GLU A 168 -2.61 6.78 14.92
C GLU A 168 -3.93 6.00 14.71
N ASP A 169 -4.78 6.37 13.73
CA ASP A 169 -6.12 5.78 13.55
C ASP A 169 -6.36 5.11 12.17
N ALA A 170 -5.35 5.01 11.31
CA ALA A 170 -5.48 4.28 10.04
C ALA A 170 -5.27 2.77 10.22
N ASP A 171 -6.36 2.09 10.59
CA ASP A 171 -6.66 0.66 10.37
C ASP A 171 -5.53 -0.36 10.61
N ALA A 172 -5.47 -0.85 11.85
CA ALA A 172 -4.95 -2.19 12.16
C ALA A 172 -6.05 -3.27 12.12
N GLU A 173 -7.20 -3.01 11.50
CA GLU A 173 -8.39 -3.88 11.53
C GLU A 173 -8.80 -4.32 10.11
N ASP A 174 -7.89 -4.91 9.31
CA ASP A 174 -8.31 -5.78 8.19
C ASP A 174 -7.22 -6.76 7.73
N LEU A 175 -6.79 -7.62 8.66
CA LEU A 175 -6.28 -8.95 8.30
C LEU A 175 -7.05 -9.95 9.17
N GLU A 176 -8.33 -10.15 8.86
CA GLU A 176 -8.97 -11.42 9.22
C GLU A 176 -8.27 -12.51 8.41
N ASP A 177 -7.27 -13.13 9.05
CA ASP A 177 -6.72 -14.41 8.63
C ASP A 177 -7.90 -15.37 8.41
N GLU A 178 -8.15 -15.74 7.15
CA GLU A 178 -8.89 -16.96 6.81
C GLU A 178 -8.04 -18.16 7.29
N GLU A 179 -8.00 -18.41 8.60
CA GLU A 179 -7.45 -19.64 9.14
C GLU A 179 -8.33 -20.82 8.69
N GLU A 180 -7.66 -21.78 8.07
CA GLU A 180 -8.18 -23.02 7.52
C GLU A 180 -8.98 -23.80 8.58
N GLU A 181 -10.24 -24.13 8.28
CA GLU A 181 -11.03 -25.10 9.06
C GLU A 181 -10.40 -26.50 8.94
N GLU A 182 -9.55 -26.86 9.91
CA GLU A 182 -9.20 -28.24 10.22
C GLU A 182 -10.32 -28.89 11.04
N ASP A 183 -11.20 -29.64 10.36
CA ASP A 183 -12.13 -30.58 11.00
C ASP A 183 -11.36 -31.73 11.69
N GLU A 184 -11.10 -31.66 13.00
CA GLU A 184 -10.80 -32.86 13.81
C GLU A 184 -11.52 -32.90 15.18
N ALA A 185 -12.42 -33.89 15.26
CA ALA A 185 -12.76 -34.74 16.41
C ALA A 185 -13.57 -34.15 17.59
N GLU A 186 -14.83 -34.58 17.66
CA GLU A 186 -15.69 -34.54 18.84
C GLU A 186 -15.10 -35.32 20.04
N ASP A 187 -14.74 -34.62 21.11
CA ASP A 187 -14.57 -35.19 22.46
C ASP A 187 -15.35 -34.35 23.49
N VAL A 188 -16.66 -34.61 23.61
CA VAL A 188 -17.50 -34.07 24.69
C VAL A 188 -17.66 -35.11 25.78
N GLY A 189 -16.73 -35.05 26.74
CA GLY A 189 -16.78 -35.76 28.00
C GLY A 189 -17.65 -35.05 29.05
N LEU A 190 -18.63 -35.83 29.55
CA LEU A 190 -19.09 -35.86 30.95
C LEU A 190 -20.06 -34.78 31.45
N ASP A 191 -21.34 -34.94 31.12
CA ASP A 191 -22.43 -34.23 31.82
C ASP A 191 -23.65 -35.10 32.20
N TYR A 192 -23.50 -36.43 32.32
CA TYR A 192 -24.67 -37.31 32.55
C TYR A 192 -24.63 -38.30 33.71
N LEU A 193 -23.65 -38.24 34.62
CA LEU A 193 -23.56 -39.22 35.72
C LEU A 193 -23.58 -38.59 37.12
N ASN A 194 -24.53 -37.69 37.38
CA ASN A 194 -24.97 -37.42 38.74
C ASN A 194 -26.50 -37.42 38.89
N SER A 195 -27.11 -38.57 38.65
CA SER A 195 -28.39 -38.92 39.25
C SER A 195 -28.44 -40.41 39.54
N SER A 196 -27.98 -40.74 40.74
CA SER A 196 -28.25 -42.00 41.43
C SER A 196 -29.75 -42.32 41.40
N SER A 197 -30.13 -43.43 40.76
CA SER A 197 -31.10 -44.36 41.33
C SER A 197 -31.23 -45.63 40.47
N ALA A 198 -31.46 -46.75 41.17
CA ALA A 198 -31.95 -48.04 40.70
C ALA A 198 -30.91 -49.09 40.22
N LEU A 199 -30.49 -49.85 41.23
CA LEU A 199 -30.13 -51.27 41.25
C LEU A 199 -30.94 -52.19 40.30
N LYS A 200 -30.35 -53.38 40.09
CA LYS A 200 -30.91 -54.67 39.61
C LYS A 200 -30.87 -54.85 38.09
N ASP A 201 -30.58 -56.00 37.50
CA ASP A 201 -30.35 -57.40 37.87
C ASP A 201 -29.52 -57.95 36.67
N ASP A 202 -28.45 -58.71 36.88
CA ASP A 202 -28.40 -60.19 36.78
C ASP A 202 -28.28 -60.73 35.34
N ASN A 203 -27.57 -61.86 35.22
CA ASN A 203 -27.45 -62.75 34.04
C ASN A 203 -26.50 -62.28 32.92
N SER A 204 -25.67 -63.09 32.25
CA SER A 204 -25.09 -64.43 32.39
C SER A 204 -24.32 -64.67 31.08
N GLU A 205 -23.19 -65.37 31.16
CA GLU A 205 -22.71 -66.33 30.14
C GLU A 205 -22.37 -65.84 28.70
N ASP A 206 -21.10 -66.05 28.35
CA ASP A 206 -20.66 -67.03 27.32
C ASP A 206 -20.02 -66.60 25.98
N TYR A 207 -18.99 -67.42 25.63
CA TYR A 207 -18.39 -67.76 24.32
C TYR A 207 -17.93 -66.64 23.36
N VAL A 208 -16.89 -66.77 22.49
CA VAL A 208 -15.68 -67.58 22.34
C VAL A 208 -14.89 -66.94 21.17
N ALA A 209 -13.58 -67.20 21.14
CA ALA A 209 -12.61 -66.85 20.11
C ALA A 209 -13.01 -67.16 18.64
N GLU A 210 -12.39 -66.46 17.66
CA GLU A 210 -11.56 -67.14 16.66
C GLU A 210 -10.69 -66.21 15.79
N LYS A 211 -9.63 -66.84 15.28
CA LYS A 211 -8.50 -66.37 14.46
C LYS A 211 -8.92 -66.00 13.02
N LYS A 212 -8.09 -65.20 12.34
CA LYS A 212 -7.25 -65.65 11.18
C LYS A 212 -6.57 -64.48 10.44
N ASN A 213 -5.27 -64.68 10.19
CA ASN A 213 -4.52 -64.56 8.92
C ASN A 213 -5.04 -63.59 7.84
N GLY A 214 -4.24 -62.81 7.13
CA GLY A 214 -2.78 -62.75 7.02
C GLY A 214 -2.34 -62.07 5.70
N LEU A 215 -1.01 -61.89 5.60
CA LEU A 215 -0.15 -61.85 4.40
C LEU A 215 -0.26 -60.71 3.35
N LYS A 216 0.78 -59.85 3.40
CA LYS A 216 1.86 -59.60 2.40
C LYS A 216 1.54 -59.41 0.90
N ARG A 217 2.12 -58.33 0.34
CA ARG A 217 3.16 -58.20 -0.74
C ARG A 217 2.90 -56.88 -1.52
N LYS A 218 3.81 -55.92 -1.71
CA LYS A 218 5.16 -55.83 -2.36
C LYS A 218 5.15 -55.92 -3.90
N ALA A 219 5.56 -54.82 -4.57
CA ALA A 219 6.30 -54.65 -5.85
C ALA A 219 6.17 -53.15 -6.25
N GLU A 220 7.19 -52.29 -6.41
CA GLU A 220 8.42 -52.26 -7.25
C GLU A 220 8.18 -52.22 -8.77
N ASP A 221 8.91 -51.28 -9.41
CA ASP A 221 9.33 -51.16 -10.83
C ASP A 221 8.29 -50.58 -11.81
N ASP A 222 8.58 -49.80 -12.86
CA ASP A 222 9.79 -49.23 -13.51
C ASP A 222 9.29 -48.40 -14.74
N ALA A 223 10.21 -47.66 -15.37
CA ALA A 223 10.25 -47.21 -16.77
C ALA A 223 9.73 -45.82 -17.14
N GLY A 224 10.66 -45.01 -17.67
CA GLY A 224 10.39 -43.87 -18.54
C GLY A 224 10.29 -44.26 -20.02
N ASP A 225 9.88 -43.33 -20.88
CA ASP A 225 10.26 -43.27 -22.29
C ASP A 225 10.01 -41.85 -22.84
N ASP A 226 10.69 -41.59 -23.93
CA ASP A 226 11.14 -40.33 -24.51
C ASP A 226 10.32 -40.00 -25.81
N VAL A 227 10.58 -38.81 -26.37
CA VAL A 227 10.38 -38.36 -27.78
C VAL A 227 8.95 -38.07 -28.37
N PRO A 228 8.78 -37.33 -29.53
CA PRO A 228 8.81 -35.86 -29.71
C PRO A 228 7.67 -35.20 -30.56
N VAL A 229 7.68 -33.85 -30.59
CA VAL A 229 7.42 -32.86 -31.68
C VAL A 229 6.55 -33.23 -32.91
N LYS A 230 5.53 -32.40 -33.17
CA LYS A 230 5.16 -31.70 -34.45
C LYS A 230 3.74 -31.12 -34.25
N LYS A 231 3.43 -29.88 -34.63
CA LYS A 231 3.55 -29.29 -35.97
C LYS A 231 3.29 -27.79 -35.89
#